data_AF-A0A7V5HMP9-F1
#
_entry.id   AF-A0A7V5HMP9-F1
#
_cell.length_a   1.000
_cell.length_b   1.000
_cell.length_c   1.000
_cell.angle_alpha   90.00
_cell.angle_beta   90.00
_cell.angle_gamma   90.00
#
_symmetry.space_group_name_H-M   'P 1'
#
loop_
_entity.id
_entity.type
_entity.pdbx_description
1 polymer ?
#
loop_
_entity_poly.entity_id
_entity_poly.type
_entity_poly.pdbx_seq_one_letter_code
_entity_poly.pdbx_strand_id
1 'polypeptide(L)' 'MASKKVVLTIKLNEIDEDPSIVRLHAKVMDELQAQPGDIIYVCDKRWWLGGLKSVHVRAGEPVGEDELEGYVLL' A
#
# COMPACT_ATOMS: atom_id res chain seq x y z
N MET A 1 15.53 13.95 -4.70
CA MET A 1 14.63 13.16 -3.83
C MET A 1 14.36 11.84 -4.55
N ALA A 2 14.87 10.73 -4.02
CA ALA A 2 14.72 9.42 -4.64
C ALA A 2 13.47 8.74 -4.08
N SER A 3 12.53 8.35 -4.94
CA SER A 3 11.39 7.52 -4.56
C SER A 3 11.90 6.13 -4.15
N LYS A 4 11.61 5.72 -2.92
CA LYS A 4 12.01 4.41 -2.41
C LYS A 4 10.98 3.37 -2.82
N LYS A 5 11.43 2.36 -3.57
CA LYS A 5 10.57 1.22 -3.96
C LYS A 5 10.55 0.19 -2.84
N VAL A 6 9.37 -0.08 -2.29
CA VAL A 6 9.15 -1.17 -1.34
C VAL A 6 8.33 -2.25 -2.05
N VAL A 7 8.74 -3.51 -1.93
CA VAL A 7 8.01 -4.65 -2.49
C VAL A 7 7.36 -5.40 -1.34
N LEU A 8 6.04 -5.37 -1.29
CA LEU A 8 5.25 -6.00 -0.24
C LEU A 8 4.45 -7.16 -0.83
N THR A 9 4.36 -8.25 -0.08
CA THR A 9 3.35 -9.27 -0.34
C THR A 9 2.10 -8.85 0.42
N ILE A 10 1.05 -8.52 -0.32
CA ILE A 10 -0.20 -8.02 0.23
C ILE A 10 -1.18 -9.20 0.36
N LYS A 11 -1.75 -9.40 1.55
CA LYS A 11 -2.98 -10.17 1.73
C LYS A 11 -4.13 -9.16 1.85
N LEU A 12 -5.07 -9.22 0.92
CA LEU A 12 -6.29 -8.45 0.96
C LEU A 12 -7.26 -9.18 1.89
N ASN A 13 -7.67 -8.53 2.99
CA ASN A 13 -8.51 -9.18 3.98
C ASN A 13 -9.97 -8.72 3.91
N GLU A 14 -10.21 -7.41 3.71
CA GLU A 14 -11.54 -6.81 3.59
C GLU A 14 -11.50 -5.65 2.57
N ILE A 15 -12.67 -5.26 2.05
CA ILE A 15 -12.89 -4.08 1.20
C ILE A 15 -13.60 -3.04 2.09
N ASP A 16 -12.93 -1.95 2.45
CA ASP A 16 -13.45 -0.74 3.05
C ASP A 16 -14.55 -0.16 2.12
N GLU A 17 -15.45 0.66 2.67
CA GLU A 17 -16.54 1.25 1.87
C GLU A 17 -16.06 2.11 0.68
N ASP A 18 -14.82 2.63 0.76
CA ASP A 18 -14.16 3.38 -0.31
C ASP A 18 -12.93 2.63 -0.88
N PRO A 19 -13.04 2.03 -2.08
CA PRO A 19 -11.97 1.25 -2.71
C PRO A 19 -10.79 2.13 -3.19
N SER A 20 -10.84 3.44 -2.98
CA SER A 20 -9.75 4.37 -3.30
C SER A 20 -8.80 4.63 -2.12
N ILE A 21 -9.10 4.09 -0.92
CA ILE A 21 -8.28 4.25 0.28
C ILE A 21 -7.57 2.94 0.60
N VAL A 22 -6.31 3.05 1.02
CA VAL A 22 -5.50 1.90 1.39
C VAL A 22 -4.89 2.11 2.77
N ARG A 23 -5.12 1.18 3.70
CA ARG A 23 -4.52 1.26 5.05
C ARG A 23 -3.34 0.33 5.15
N LEU A 24 -2.18 0.89 5.46
CA LEU A 24 -0.90 0.17 5.58
C LEU A 24 -0.41 0.16 7.03
N HIS A 25 0.42 -0.81 7.37
CA HIS A 25 1.08 -0.84 8.68
C HIS A 25 1.98 0.38 8.89
N ALA A 26 2.08 0.87 10.13
CA ALA A 26 2.87 2.08 10.46
C ALA A 26 4.33 1.99 9.96
N LYS A 27 4.96 0.82 10.13
CA LYS A 27 6.31 0.55 9.61
C LYS A 27 6.43 0.68 8.08
N VAL A 28 5.41 0.26 7.34
CA VAL A 28 5.41 0.39 5.87
C VAL A 28 5.25 1.84 5.47
N MET A 29 4.37 2.57 6.15
CA MET A 29 4.17 4.00 5.94
C MET A 29 5.48 4.77 6.18
N ASP A 30 6.20 4.46 7.25
CA ASP A 30 7.53 5.03 7.54
C ASP A 30 8.57 4.68 6.46
N GLU A 31 8.62 3.41 6.03
CA GLU A 31 9.54 2.98 4.97
C GLU A 31 9.27 3.67 3.62
N LEU A 32 8.00 3.93 3.31
CA LEU A 32 7.56 4.69 2.13
C LEU A 32 7.68 6.20 2.32
N GLN A 33 7.91 6.66 3.56
CA GLN A 33 7.76 8.05 3.97
C GLN A 33 6.40 8.66 3.58
N ALA A 34 5.35 7.82 3.61
CA ALA A 34 3.99 8.19 3.25
C ALA A 34 3.22 8.66 4.49
N GLN A 35 2.38 9.66 4.29
CA GLN A 35 1.43 10.19 5.27
C GLN A 35 -0.02 9.93 4.82
N PRO A 36 -0.99 9.86 5.74
CA PRO A 36 -2.40 9.81 5.37
C PRO A 36 -2.75 10.93 4.36
N GLY A 37 -3.40 10.55 3.26
CA GLY A 37 -3.72 11.43 2.12
C GLY A 37 -2.75 11.34 0.94
N ASP A 38 -1.56 10.78 1.12
CA ASP A 38 -0.59 10.61 0.02
C ASP A 38 -1.06 9.61 -1.03
N ILE A 39 -0.61 9.81 -2.27
CA ILE A 39 -0.93 8.89 -3.38
C ILE A 39 0.08 7.74 -3.38
N ILE A 40 -0.44 6.52 -3.27
CA ILE A 40 0.33 5.28 -3.34
C ILE A 40 0.03 4.60 -4.68
N TYR A 41 1.09 4.26 -5.40
CA TYR A 41 1.02 3.44 -6.60
C TYR A 41 1.15 1.96 -6.25
N VAL A 42 0.06 1.21 -6.41
CA VAL A 42 0.03 -0.23 -6.20
C VAL A 42 0.11 -0.91 -7.56
N CYS A 43 1.04 -1.85 -7.72
CA CYS A 43 1.17 -2.63 -8.94
C CYS A 43 1.51 -4.08 -8.65
N ASP A 44 1.08 -4.99 -9.53
CA ASP A 44 1.53 -6.38 -9.51
C ASP A 44 3.06 -6.44 -9.63
N LYS A 45 3.68 -7.33 -8.84
CA LYS A 45 5.14 -7.52 -8.81
C LYS A 45 5.74 -7.93 -10.18
N ARG A 46 4.94 -8.48 -11.08
CA ARG A 46 5.37 -8.96 -12.41
C ARG A 46 5.61 -7.78 -13.34
N TRP A 47 6.86 -7.31 -13.37
CA TRP A 47 7.28 -6.15 -14.17
C TRP A 47 6.96 -6.25 -15.67
N TRP A 48 6.92 -7.46 -16.24
CA TRP A 48 6.66 -7.68 -17.67
C TRP A 48 5.19 -7.50 -18.09
N LEU A 49 4.27 -7.27 -17.16
CA LEU A 49 2.86 -6.98 -17.47
C LEU A 49 2.61 -5.51 -17.84
N GLY A 50 3.66 -4.68 -17.90
CA GLY A 50 3.55 -3.29 -18.35
C GLY A 50 2.58 -2.43 -17.51
N GLY A 51 2.38 -2.78 -16.24
CA GLY A 51 1.47 -2.05 -15.35
C GLY A 51 -0.03 -2.40 -15.49
N LEU A 52 -0.40 -3.42 -16.27
CA LEU A 52 -1.79 -3.81 -16.55
C LEU A 52 -2.64 -4.08 -15.29
N LYS A 53 -2.00 -4.41 -14.16
CA LYS A 53 -2.65 -4.58 -12.86
C LYS A 53 -2.08 -3.57 -11.86
N SER A 54 -2.43 -2.30 -12.04
CA SER A 54 -2.05 -1.24 -11.12
C SER A 54 -3.18 -0.28 -10.85
N VAL A 55 -3.12 0.37 -9.70
CA VAL A 55 -4.11 1.34 -9.22
C VAL A 55 -3.41 2.41 -8.39
N HIS A 56 -3.93 3.63 -8.47
CA HIS A 56 -3.56 4.71 -7.56
C HIS A 56 -4.60 4.77 -6.46
N VAL A 57 -4.12 4.75 -5.22
CA VAL A 57 -4.95 4.79 -4.01
C VAL A 57 -4.39 5.87 -3.09
N ARG A 58 -5.20 6.34 -2.15
CA ARG A 58 -4.78 7.26 -1.09
C ARG A 58 -4.40 6.48 0.14
N ALA A 59 -3.31 6.86 0.78
CA ALA A 59 -2.95 6.34 2.09
C ALA A 59 -4.02 6.75 3.12
N GLY A 60 -4.61 5.76 3.80
CA GLY A 60 -5.45 5.98 4.97
C GLY A 60 -4.62 6.02 6.26
N GLU A 61 -5.32 6.05 7.39
CA GLU A 61 -4.68 5.98 8.71
C GLU A 61 -3.95 4.64 8.91
N PRO A 62 -2.72 4.66 9.44
CA PRO A 62 -1.91 3.46 9.61
C PRO A 62 -2.57 2.45 10.56
N VAL A 63 -2.36 1.16 10.30
CA VAL A 63 -2.90 0.06 11.12
C VAL A 63 -1.80 -0.61 11.95
N GLY A 64 -2.00 -0.69 13.28
CA GLY A 64 -1.20 -1.53 14.20
C GLY A 64 0.28 -1.16 14.40
N GLU A 65 0.88 -1.72 15.45
CA GLU A 65 2.33 -1.71 15.74
C GLU A 65 2.97 -3.13 15.66
N ASP A 66 2.16 -4.20 15.53
CA ASP A 66 2.61 -5.59 15.63
C ASP A 66 2.76 -6.31 14.27
N GLU A 67 3.84 -7.09 14.18
CA GLU A 67 4.38 -7.91 13.09
C GLU A 67 3.69 -7.90 11.70
N LEU A 68 4.48 -7.49 10.70
CA LEU A 68 4.14 -7.47 9.27
C LEU A 68 3.85 -8.87 8.70
N GLU A 69 2.64 -9.37 8.89
CA GLU A 69 2.02 -10.32 7.97
C GLU A 69 1.07 -9.61 7.00
N GLY A 70 1.64 -8.75 6.15
CA GLY A 70 1.03 -8.35 4.88
C GLY A 70 -0.43 -7.90 4.95
N TYR A 71 -0.74 -6.90 5.77
CA TYR A 71 -2.09 -6.33 5.80
C TYR A 71 -2.16 -5.07 4.95
N VAL A 72 -3.05 -5.12 3.97
CA VAL A 72 -3.63 -3.95 3.32
C VAL A 72 -5.12 -4.13 3.35
N LEU A 73 -5.82 -3.20 4.00
CA LEU A 73 -7.26 -3.03 3.84
C LEU A 73 -7.41 -2.15 2.58
N LEU A 74 -7.94 -2.75 1.51
CA LEU A 74 -8.55 -2.01 0.40
C LEU A 74 -10.02 -1.81 0.74
#